data_AF-A0A101VM74-F1
#
_entry.id   AF-A0A101VM74-F1
#
_cell.length_a   1.000
_cell.length_b   1.000
_cell.length_c   1.000
_cell.angle_alpha   90.00
_cell.angle_beta   90.00
_cell.angle_gamma   90.00
#
_symmetry.space_group_name_H-M   'P 1'
#
loop_
_entity.id
_entity.type
_entity.pdbx_description
1 polymer ?
#
loop_
_entity_poly.entity_id
_entity_poly.type
_entity_poly.pdbx_seq_one_letter_code
_entity_poly.pdbx_strand_id
1 'polypeptide(L)'
;MTSEANRTALRERIEKAQQRLTNRPASEYARDAAHEAIDFVKANPLLVIGAAAAVGLALGTMSRGGRKAATATGFLGRIATDAAIAFALTMYERASERRDEAAQNEGELQDLAAD
;
A
#
# COMPACT_ATOMS: atom_id res chain seq x y z
N MET A 1 14.73 -23.15 -20.98
CA MET A 1 13.88 -22.16 -21.70
C MET A 1 14.40 -20.78 -21.35
N THR A 2 14.74 -20.01 -22.38
CA THR A 2 16.05 -19.37 -22.52
C THR A 2 16.06 -17.89 -22.12
N SER A 3 17.21 -17.41 -21.64
CA SER A 3 17.53 -15.99 -21.35
C SER A 3 17.07 -15.02 -22.44
N GLU A 4 17.02 -15.51 -23.68
CA GLU A 4 16.58 -14.78 -24.87
C GLU A 4 15.07 -14.47 -24.87
N ALA A 5 14.22 -15.40 -24.46
CA ALA A 5 12.77 -15.17 -24.34
C ALA A 5 12.46 -14.09 -23.28
N ASN A 6 13.19 -14.08 -22.16
CA ASN A 6 13.07 -13.06 -21.11
C ASN A 6 13.51 -11.67 -21.61
N ARG A 7 14.57 -11.60 -22.43
CA ARG A 7 15.04 -10.34 -23.03
C ARG A 7 14.04 -9.78 -24.03
N THR A 8 13.42 -10.63 -24.84
CA THR A 8 12.39 -10.20 -25.80
C THR A 8 11.14 -9.70 -25.08
N ALA A 9 10.67 -10.41 -24.06
CA ALA A 9 9.54 -9.98 -23.24
C ALA A 9 9.81 -8.64 -22.51
N LEU A 10 11.04 -8.41 -22.04
CA LEU A 10 11.43 -7.15 -21.43
C LEU A 10 11.47 -6.00 -22.45
N ARG A 11 12.01 -6.24 -23.66
CA ARG A 11 12.02 -5.25 -24.75
C ARG A 11 10.60 -4.83 -25.14
N GLU A 12 9.70 -5.79 -25.31
CA GLU A 12 8.31 -5.52 -25.66
C GLU A 12 7.59 -4.69 -24.57
N ARG A 13 7.85 -4.99 -23.29
CA ARG A 13 7.33 -4.20 -22.16
C ARG A 13 7.89 -2.78 -22.12
N ILE A 14 9.18 -2.63 -22.37
CA ILE A 14 9.84 -1.31 -22.41
C ILE A 14 9.30 -0.48 -23.58
N GLU A 15 9.12 -1.08 -24.76
CA GLU A 15 8.61 -0.38 -25.93
C GLU A 15 7.15 0.05 -25.74
N LYS A 16 6.30 -0.84 -25.19
CA LYS A 16 4.93 -0.50 -24.77
C LYS A 16 4.90 0.59 -23.69
N ALA A 17 5.84 0.57 -22.74
CA ALA A 17 5.94 1.61 -21.72
C ALA A 17 6.43 2.95 -22.32
N GLN A 18 7.41 2.92 -23.21
CA GLN A 18 7.93 4.09 -23.91
C GLN A 18 6.86 4.74 -24.78
N GLN A 19 6.06 3.97 -25.52
CA GLN A 19 4.92 4.52 -26.27
C GLN A 19 3.91 5.26 -25.39
N ARG A 20 3.70 4.83 -24.14
CA ARG A 20 2.83 5.52 -23.16
C ARG A 20 3.49 6.79 -22.61
N LEU A 21 4.81 6.79 -22.44
CA LEU A 21 5.56 7.95 -21.96
C LEU A 21 5.82 8.99 -23.05
N THR A 22 6.01 8.60 -24.31
CA THR A 22 6.29 9.53 -25.43
C THR A 22 5.16 10.53 -25.66
N ASN A 23 3.92 10.18 -25.30
CA ASN A 23 2.75 11.04 -25.48
C ASN A 23 2.57 12.08 -24.35
N ARG A 24 3.34 12.02 -23.26
CA ARG A 24 3.24 12.99 -22.14
C ARG A 24 4.60 13.29 -21.50
N PRO A 25 4.94 14.57 -21.27
CA PRO A 25 6.19 14.92 -20.61
C PRO A 25 6.21 14.42 -19.15
N ALA A 26 7.38 14.00 -18.66
CA ALA A 26 7.56 13.55 -17.27
C ALA A 26 7.11 14.58 -16.22
N SER A 27 7.16 15.87 -16.56
CA SER A 27 6.67 16.97 -15.73
C SER A 27 5.14 16.94 -15.52
N GLU A 28 4.37 16.48 -16.51
CA GLU A 28 2.91 16.31 -16.35
C GLU A 28 2.59 15.16 -15.40
N TYR A 29 3.28 14.03 -15.51
CA TYR A 29 3.11 12.92 -14.57
C TYR A 29 3.45 13.32 -13.14
N ALA A 30 4.53 14.07 -12.94
CA ALA A 30 4.91 14.57 -11.63
C ALA A 30 3.86 15.55 -11.07
N ARG A 31 3.30 16.43 -11.91
CA ARG A 31 2.27 17.38 -11.52
C ARG A 31 0.96 16.69 -11.17
N ASP A 32 0.53 15.74 -11.98
CA ASP A 32 -0.71 14.98 -11.75
C ASP A 32 -0.59 14.15 -10.47
N ALA A 33 0.52 13.44 -10.28
CA ALA A 33 0.77 12.70 -9.04
C ALA A 33 0.81 13.62 -7.81
N ALA A 34 1.37 14.82 -7.93
CA ALA A 34 1.39 15.79 -6.84
C ALA A 34 -0.03 16.32 -6.53
N HIS A 35 -0.84 16.60 -7.54
CA HIS A 35 -2.23 17.01 -7.35
C HIS A 35 -3.07 15.90 -6.72
N GLU A 36 -2.93 14.67 -7.21
CA GLU A 36 -3.63 13.50 -6.66
C GLU A 36 -3.24 13.24 -5.21
N ALA A 37 -1.95 13.37 -4.86
CA ALA A 37 -1.51 13.27 -3.47
C ALA A 37 -2.14 14.36 -2.59
N ILE A 38 -2.20 15.60 -3.06
CA ILE A 38 -2.83 16.72 -2.32
C ILE A 38 -4.32 16.44 -2.12
N ASP A 39 -5.01 15.99 -3.15
CA ASP A 39 -6.44 15.72 -3.08
C ASP A 39 -6.74 14.51 -2.20
N PHE A 40 -5.89 13.48 -2.21
CA PHE A 40 -5.96 12.38 -1.26
C PHE A 40 -5.82 12.84 0.19
N VAL A 41 -4.90 13.76 0.47
CA VAL A 41 -4.72 14.34 1.82
C VAL A 41 -5.95 15.11 2.27
N LYS A 42 -6.53 15.91 1.37
CA LYS A 42 -7.77 16.66 1.67
C LYS A 42 -8.96 15.72 1.90
N ALA A 43 -9.06 14.64 1.12
CA ALA A 43 -10.14 13.67 1.23
C ALA A 43 -9.99 12.78 2.48
N ASN A 44 -8.76 12.49 2.91
CA ASN A 44 -8.47 11.55 3.99
C ASN A 44 -7.52 12.15 5.06
N PRO A 45 -7.88 13.27 5.71
CA PRO A 45 -6.95 13.98 6.60
C PRO A 45 -6.51 13.12 7.79
N LEU A 46 -7.45 12.37 8.39
CA LEU A 46 -7.15 11.48 9.53
C LEU A 46 -6.23 10.32 9.13
N LEU A 47 -6.43 9.75 7.94
CA LEU A 47 -5.62 8.63 7.46
C LEU A 47 -4.18 9.07 7.21
N VAL A 48 -3.98 10.26 6.63
CA VAL A 48 -2.64 10.81 6.40
C VAL A 48 -1.93 11.12 7.70
N ILE A 49 -2.62 11.74 8.67
CA ILE A 49 -2.06 11.98 10.01
C ILE A 49 -1.66 10.66 10.67
N GLY A 50 -2.54 9.65 10.61
CA GLY A 50 -2.27 8.31 11.13
C GLY A 50 -1.06 7.66 10.46
N ALA A 51 -0.96 7.75 9.13
CA ALA A 51 0.17 7.21 8.36
C ALA A 51 1.49 7.92 8.72
N ALA A 52 1.48 9.24 8.82
CA ALA A 52 2.65 10.02 9.23
C ALA A 52 3.09 9.66 10.65
N ALA A 53 2.15 9.51 11.58
CA ALA A 53 2.43 9.07 12.94
C ALA A 53 3.04 7.66 12.97
N ALA A 54 2.47 6.72 12.20
CA ALA A 54 2.99 5.35 12.10
C ALA A 54 4.44 5.31 11.58
N VAL A 55 4.75 6.08 10.53
CA VAL A 55 6.13 6.20 10.01
C VAL A 55 7.07 6.83 11.03
N GLY A 56 6.64 7.91 11.69
CA GLY A 56 7.43 8.57 12.73
C GLY A 56 7.72 7.66 13.92
N LEU A 57 6.76 6.84 14.33
CA LEU A 57 6.94 5.86 15.39
C LEU A 57 7.84 4.70 14.96
N ALA A 58 7.68 4.20 13.74
CA ALA A 58 8.56 3.15 13.19
C ALA A 58 10.03 3.62 13.17
N LEU A 59 10.28 4.84 12.70
CA LEU A 59 11.63 5.40 12.68
C LEU A 59 12.14 5.78 14.08
N GLY A 60 11.27 6.34 14.92
CA GLY A 60 11.59 6.74 16.29
C GLY A 60 12.02 5.54 17.15
N THR A 61 11.30 4.42 17.06
CA THR A 61 11.60 3.19 17.80
C THR A 61 12.89 2.50 17.34
N MET A 62 13.38 2.76 16.12
CA MET A 62 14.70 2.29 15.69
C MET A 62 15.86 3.05 16.36
N SER A 63 15.63 4.27 16.83
CA SER A 63 16.67 5.10 17.48
C SER A 63 16.99 4.63 18.92
N ARG A 64 18.24 4.85 19.37
CA ARG A 64 18.69 4.50 20.74
C ARG A 64 17.84 5.13 21.84
N GLY A 65 17.38 6.36 21.64
CA GLY A 65 16.49 7.07 22.56
C GLY A 65 15.06 6.52 22.53
N GLY A 66 14.53 6.27 21.33
CA GLY A 66 13.17 5.77 21.16
C GLY A 66 12.95 4.36 21.70
N ARG A 67 13.96 3.48 21.63
CA ARG A 67 13.89 2.15 22.28
C ARG A 67 13.69 2.25 23.79
N LYS A 68 14.38 3.17 24.46
CA LYS A 68 14.26 3.37 25.91
C LYS A 68 12.91 3.95 26.31
N ALA A 69 12.40 4.91 25.53
CA ALA A 69 11.08 5.48 25.74
C ALA A 69 9.96 4.44 25.54
N ALA A 70 10.10 3.55 24.55
CA ALA A 70 9.17 2.46 24.31
C ALA A 70 9.12 1.45 25.48
N THR A 71 10.23 1.22 26.17
CA THR A 71 10.27 0.34 27.36
C THR A 71 9.73 1.01 28.63
N ALA A 72 9.76 2.34 28.71
CA ALA A 72 9.35 3.09 29.91
C ALA A 72 7.82 3.17 30.10
N THR A 73 7.04 2.91 29.06
CA THR A 73 5.56 2.98 29.08
C THR A 73 4.87 1.68 29.52
N GLY A 74 5.61 0.74 30.13
CA GLY A 74 5.28 -0.70 30.24
C GLY A 74 3.87 -1.13 30.68
N PHE A 75 3.15 -0.42 31.56
CA PHE A 75 1.79 -0.81 31.97
C PHE A 75 0.69 -0.25 31.04
N LEU A 76 0.74 1.05 30.72
CA LEU A 76 -0.18 1.70 29.78
C LEU A 76 0.04 1.21 28.35
N GLY A 77 1.29 0.90 27.99
CA GLY A 77 1.65 0.33 26.70
C GLY A 77 1.03 -1.04 26.46
N ARG A 78 0.82 -1.86 27.50
CA ARG A 78 0.22 -3.19 27.37
C ARG A 78 -1.27 -3.13 27.09
N ILE A 79 -2.01 -2.28 27.80
CA ILE A 79 -3.44 -2.04 27.56
C ILE A 79 -3.65 -1.49 26.14
N ALA A 80 -2.82 -0.51 25.74
CA ALA A 80 -2.89 0.04 24.39
C ALA A 80 -2.53 -0.98 23.30
N THR A 81 -1.59 -1.89 23.58
CA THR A 81 -1.17 -2.95 22.66
C THR A 81 -2.29 -3.97 22.46
N ASP A 82 -2.93 -4.44 23.53
CA ASP A 82 -4.03 -5.41 23.42
C ASP A 82 -5.22 -4.80 22.65
N ALA A 83 -5.54 -3.53 22.91
CA ALA A 83 -6.56 -2.80 22.15
C ALA A 83 -6.18 -2.60 20.67
N ALA A 84 -4.92 -2.28 20.39
CA ALA A 84 -4.42 -2.12 19.02
C ALA A 84 -4.42 -3.44 18.24
N ILE A 85 -4.06 -4.56 18.88
CA ILE A 85 -4.11 -5.89 18.28
C ILE A 85 -5.56 -6.27 17.98
N ALA A 86 -6.49 -6.09 18.93
CA ALA A 86 -7.90 -6.36 18.71
C ALA A 86 -8.44 -5.54 17.52
N PHE A 87 -8.14 -4.24 17.47
CA PHE A 87 -8.51 -3.38 16.35
C PHE A 87 -7.90 -3.88 15.02
N ALA A 88 -6.61 -4.23 15.01
CA ALA A 88 -5.93 -4.75 13.83
C ALA A 88 -6.56 -6.05 13.33
N LEU A 89 -6.95 -6.97 14.22
CA LEU A 89 -7.65 -8.20 13.85
C LEU A 89 -9.01 -7.91 13.22
N THR A 90 -9.81 -7.01 13.81
CA THR A 90 -11.11 -6.66 13.21
C THR A 90 -10.99 -6.00 11.84
N MET A 91 -9.94 -5.19 11.63
CA MET A 91 -9.67 -4.59 10.33
C MET A 91 -9.13 -5.61 9.33
N TYR A 92 -8.32 -6.56 9.78
CA TYR A 92 -7.81 -7.65 8.95
C TYR A 92 -8.94 -8.55 8.45
N GLU A 93 -9.86 -8.94 9.35
CA GLU A 93 -11.00 -9.79 9.01
C GLU A 93 -11.93 -9.10 8.00
N ARG A 94 -12.22 -7.81 8.22
CA ARG A 94 -12.99 -7.00 7.27
C ARG A 94 -12.28 -6.83 5.91
N ALA A 95 -10.94 -6.83 5.90
CA ALA A 95 -10.16 -6.76 4.68
C ALA A 95 -10.08 -8.11 3.96
N SER A 96 -10.02 -9.23 4.68
CA SER A 96 -10.03 -10.57 4.08
C SER A 96 -11.38 -10.88 3.46
N GLU A 97 -12.49 -10.56 4.12
CA GLU A 97 -13.83 -10.74 3.57
C GLU A 97 -13.98 -10.07 2.19
N ARG A 98 -13.52 -8.82 2.05
CA ARG A 98 -13.54 -8.10 0.77
C ARG A 98 -12.66 -8.75 -0.31
N ARG A 99 -11.55 -9.38 0.09
CA ARG A 99 -10.66 -10.08 -0.86
C ARG A 99 -11.29 -11.38 -1.32
N ASP A 100 -11.94 -12.10 -0.42
CA ASP A 100 -12.62 -13.36 -0.73
C ASP A 100 -13.84 -13.12 -1.62
N GLU A 101 -14.61 -12.06 -1.35
CA GLU A 101 -15.70 -11.60 -2.24
C GLU A 101 -15.18 -11.22 -3.63
N ALA A 102 -14.07 -10.49 -3.71
CA ALA A 102 -13.46 -10.14 -5.00
C ALA A 102 -12.97 -11.37 -5.77
N ALA A 103 -12.36 -12.34 -5.07
CA ALA A 103 -11.88 -13.59 -5.68
C ALA A 103 -13.03 -14.49 -6.17
N GLN A 104 -14.16 -14.52 -5.47
CA GLN A 104 -15.35 -15.24 -5.89
C GLN A 104 -15.97 -14.61 -7.13
N ASN A 105 -16.12 -13.29 -7.15
CA ASN A 105 -16.63 -12.57 -8.32
C ASN A 105 -15.73 -12.78 -9.54
N GLU A 106 -14.41 -12.77 -9.38
CA GLU A 106 -13.47 -13.07 -10.47
C GLU A 106 -13.59 -14.51 -10.99
N GLY A 107 -13.84 -15.49 -10.11
CA GLY A 107 -14.08 -16.88 -10.49
C GLY A 107 -15.39 -17.06 -11.27
N GLU A 108 -16.47 -16.42 -10.82
CA GLU A 108 -17.79 -16.48 -11.46
C GLU A 108 -17.76 -15.84 -12.86
N LEU A 109 -17.02 -14.73 -13.02
CA LEU A 109 -16.78 -14.10 -14.32
C LEU A 109 -15.95 -14.98 -15.28
N GLN A 110 -15.11 -15.86 -14.74
CA GLN A 110 -14.27 -16.77 -15.51
C GLN A 110 -15.06 -17.99 -16.00
N ASP A 111 -15.98 -18.49 -15.18
CA ASP A 111 -16.94 -19.55 -15.56
C ASP A 111 -17.94 -19.06 -16.61
N LEU A 112 -18.45 -17.82 -16.48
CA LEU A 112 -19.34 -17.21 -17.48
C LEU A 112 -18.65 -16.90 -18.82
N ALA A 113 -17.31 -16.84 -18.86
CA ALA A 113 -16.53 -16.64 -20.07
C ALA A 113 -16.06 -17.95 -20.72
N ALA A 114 -16.29 -19.10 -20.05
CA ALA A 114 -15.89 -20.43 -20.51
C ALA A 114 -17.02 -21.24 -21.16
N ASP A 115 -18.25 -20.71 -21.15
CA ASP A 115 -19.48 -21.24 -21.78
C ASP A 115 -19.87 -20.39 -23.01
#